data_AF-A0A397Y9V9-F1
#
_entry.id   AF-A0A397Y9V9-F1
#
_cell.length_a   1.000
_cell.length_b   1.000
_cell.length_c   1.000
_cell.angle_alpha   90.00
_cell.angle_beta   90.00
_cell.angle_gamma   90.00
#
_symmetry.space_group_name_H-M   'P 1'
#
loop_
_entity.id
_entity.type
_entity.pdbx_description
1 polymer ?
#
loop_
_entity_poly.entity_id
_entity_poly.type
_entity_poly.pdbx_seq_one_letter_code
_entity_poly.pdbx_strand_id
1 'polypeptide(L)'
;MAAQPQSDFFDEMVGAFGGFFEVLSPFMFPPRPQVFVNFRGEELRNGFVSHVVKALKDVRINVFIDSLELRGVETLDHLLKRIDESEMALAIFSDRYTESEWCLDELVRMYDRMKEGKLVVIPVFYRVSTVDVKIFRGQFGRHFTNTVRRKFGTIKAPAAQRWKIAVTSIASMTGLTSKVHRKQEINMKSKKFGARNDIEIRGP
;
A
#
# COMPACT_ATOMS: atom_id res chain seq x y z
N MET A 1 -31.38 -2.55 34.44
CA MET A 1 -30.67 -2.16 33.21
C MET A 1 -29.64 -1.11 33.60
N ALA A 2 -28.38 -1.49 33.76
CA ALA A 2 -27.30 -0.57 34.11
C ALA A 2 -26.63 -0.09 32.81
N ALA A 3 -26.82 1.18 32.47
CA ALA A 3 -26.01 1.84 31.45
C ALA A 3 -24.60 2.08 32.02
N GLN A 4 -23.60 2.02 31.15
CA GLN A 4 -22.19 1.85 31.49
C GLN A 4 -21.57 3.15 32.05
N PRO A 5 -20.85 3.11 33.19
CA PRO A 5 -20.24 4.30 33.83
C PRO A 5 -19.11 4.99 33.03
N GLN A 6 -18.76 4.50 31.84
CA GLN A 6 -17.73 5.11 30.99
C GLN A 6 -18.25 6.27 30.13
N SER A 7 -19.56 6.30 29.79
CA SER A 7 -20.14 7.42 29.04
C SER A 7 -20.15 8.69 29.87
N ASP A 8 -20.52 8.55 31.14
CA ASP A 8 -20.75 9.68 32.05
C ASP A 8 -19.45 10.43 32.37
N PHE A 9 -18.33 9.70 32.51
CA PHE A 9 -17.00 10.30 32.69
C PHE A 9 -16.53 11.05 31.43
N PHE A 10 -16.85 10.54 30.24
CA PHE A 10 -16.47 11.18 28.99
C PHE A 10 -17.24 12.49 28.78
N ASP A 11 -18.55 12.48 29.07
CA ASP A 11 -19.39 13.67 28.99
C ASP A 11 -19.01 14.72 30.04
N GLU A 12 -18.62 14.30 31.26
CA GLU A 12 -18.09 15.19 32.30
C GLU A 12 -16.76 15.84 31.88
N MET A 13 -15.86 15.08 31.24
CA MET A 13 -14.59 15.59 30.73
C MET A 13 -14.79 16.56 29.55
N VAL A 14 -15.72 16.26 28.64
CA VAL A 14 -16.11 17.18 27.56
C VAL A 14 -16.72 18.46 28.14
N GLY A 15 -17.55 18.36 29.19
CA GLY A 15 -18.14 19.50 29.88
C GLY A 15 -17.11 20.39 30.60
N ALA A 16 -16.16 19.78 31.33
CA ALA A 16 -15.11 20.50 32.06
C ALA A 16 -14.12 21.23 31.15
N PHE A 17 -13.93 20.72 29.94
CA PHE A 17 -12.99 21.25 28.97
C PHE A 17 -13.67 21.79 27.70
N GLY A 18 -14.94 22.20 27.73
CA GLY A 18 -15.76 22.48 26.53
C GLY A 18 -15.18 23.36 25.41
N GLY A 19 -14.09 24.11 25.62
CA GLY A 19 -13.25 24.70 24.56
C GLY A 19 -11.82 24.17 24.47
N PHE A 20 -11.28 23.59 25.54
CA PHE A 20 -9.96 22.96 25.59
C PHE A 20 -9.96 21.52 25.05
N PHE A 21 -11.10 20.84 25.06
CA PHE A 21 -11.27 19.47 24.57
C PHE A 21 -11.05 19.40 23.07
N GLU A 22 -11.56 20.35 22.27
CA GLU A 22 -11.24 20.40 20.84
C GLU A 22 -9.74 20.62 20.58
N VAL A 23 -9.06 21.37 21.46
CA VAL A 23 -7.63 21.65 21.36
C VAL A 23 -6.79 20.43 21.78
N LEU A 24 -7.20 19.69 22.81
CA LEU A 24 -6.49 18.53 23.33
C LEU A 24 -6.89 17.22 22.66
N SER A 25 -8.07 17.12 22.05
CA SER A 25 -8.60 15.90 21.42
C SER A 25 -7.64 15.30 20.38
N PRO A 26 -7.02 16.06 19.46
CA PRO A 26 -6.03 15.51 18.53
C PRO A 26 -4.79 14.95 19.20
N PHE A 27 -4.47 15.42 20.42
CA PHE A 27 -3.33 14.97 21.21
C PHE A 27 -3.67 13.78 22.13
N MET A 28 -4.84 13.79 22.76
CA MET A 28 -5.31 12.72 23.65
C MET A 28 -5.86 11.51 22.88
N PHE A 29 -6.52 11.76 21.76
CA PHE A 29 -7.12 10.75 20.89
C PHE A 29 -6.69 11.05 19.45
N PRO A 30 -5.43 10.75 19.08
CA PRO A 30 -4.97 10.95 17.72
C PRO A 30 -5.92 10.22 16.77
N PRO A 31 -6.42 10.90 15.72
CA PRO A 31 -7.43 10.33 14.85
C PRO A 31 -6.92 9.02 14.27
N ARG A 32 -7.80 8.02 14.16
CA ARG A 32 -7.47 6.75 13.51
C ARG A 32 -7.02 7.04 12.07
N PRO A 33 -5.93 6.42 11.59
CA PRO A 33 -5.51 6.59 10.22
C PRO A 33 -6.62 6.08 9.31
N GLN A 34 -7.02 6.88 8.32
CA GLN A 34 -8.04 6.46 7.35
C GLN A 34 -7.36 5.80 6.15
N VAL A 35 -6.19 6.32 5.75
CA VAL A 35 -5.40 5.80 4.63
C VAL A 35 -3.98 5.47 5.09
N PHE A 36 -3.56 4.21 4.92
CA PHE A 36 -2.16 3.79 5.03
C PHE A 36 -1.46 3.91 3.68
N VAL A 37 -0.27 4.52 3.62
CA VAL A 37 0.52 4.65 2.38
C VAL A 37 1.79 3.82 2.49
N ASN A 38 1.82 2.73 1.74
CA ASN A 38 2.90 1.76 1.67
C ASN A 38 3.71 1.96 0.38
N PHE A 39 5.00 2.29 0.51
CA PHE A 39 5.86 2.60 -0.62
C PHE A 39 7.34 2.51 -0.23
N ARG A 40 8.24 2.55 -1.22
CA ARG A 40 9.68 2.57 -0.99
C ARG A 40 10.37 3.62 -1.87
N GLY A 41 11.37 4.29 -1.32
CA GLY A 41 12.28 5.18 -2.02
C GLY A 41 12.12 6.64 -1.63
N GLU A 42 13.24 7.26 -1.25
CA GLU A 42 13.32 8.67 -0.88
C GLU A 42 12.86 9.62 -1.99
N GLU A 43 13.19 9.33 -3.26
CA GLU A 43 12.71 10.12 -4.41
C GLU A 43 11.17 10.13 -4.48
N LEU A 44 10.54 8.96 -4.26
CA LEU A 44 9.09 8.86 -4.23
C LEU A 44 8.51 9.63 -3.04
N ARG A 45 9.16 9.56 -1.87
CA ARG A 45 8.76 10.26 -0.65
C ARG A 45 8.68 11.76 -0.88
N ASN A 46 9.78 12.35 -1.37
CA ASN A 46 9.91 13.80 -1.52
C ASN A 46 9.14 14.32 -2.75
N GLY A 47 8.92 13.46 -3.76
CA GLY A 47 8.22 13.81 -5.00
C GLY A 47 6.74 13.41 -5.03
N PHE A 48 6.43 12.19 -5.46
CA PHE A 48 5.05 11.79 -5.74
C PHE A 48 4.21 11.62 -4.47
N VAL A 49 4.75 10.97 -3.45
CA VAL A 49 4.03 10.65 -2.22
C VAL A 49 3.73 11.91 -1.42
N SER A 50 4.65 12.88 -1.36
CA SER A 50 4.41 14.17 -0.71
C SER A 50 3.17 14.88 -1.28
N HIS A 51 2.99 14.86 -2.61
CA HIS A 51 1.80 15.42 -3.26
C HIS A 51 0.53 14.63 -2.94
N VAL A 52 0.58 13.29 -2.96
CA VAL A 52 -0.57 12.43 -2.60
C VAL A 52 -1.02 12.71 -1.16
N VAL A 53 -0.07 12.75 -0.24
CA VAL A 53 -0.31 13.02 1.18
C VAL A 53 -0.91 14.41 1.37
N LYS A 54 -0.35 15.42 0.70
CA LYS A 54 -0.87 16.79 0.78
C LYS A 54 -2.31 16.84 0.28
N ALA A 55 -2.60 16.28 -0.89
CA ALA A 55 -3.95 16.28 -1.47
C ALA A 55 -4.98 15.59 -0.56
N LEU A 56 -4.63 14.46 0.07
CA LEU A 56 -5.49 13.78 1.03
C LEU A 56 -5.74 14.61 2.29
N LYS A 57 -4.70 15.26 2.83
CA LYS A 57 -4.82 16.16 3.98
C LYS A 57 -5.66 17.41 3.68
N ASP A 58 -5.53 17.96 2.46
CA ASP A 58 -6.29 19.13 2.03
C ASP A 58 -7.81 18.85 2.02
N VAL A 59 -8.22 17.58 1.81
CA VAL A 59 -9.61 17.13 1.93
C VAL A 59 -9.93 16.48 3.28
N ARG A 60 -9.10 16.74 4.31
CA ARG A 60 -9.25 16.29 5.70
C ARG A 60 -9.25 14.77 5.91
N ILE A 61 -8.63 14.02 5.00
CA ILE A 61 -8.40 12.58 5.20
C ILE A 61 -7.14 12.39 6.04
N ASN A 62 -7.26 11.62 7.13
CA ASN A 62 -6.12 11.29 7.98
C ASN A 62 -5.25 10.22 7.33
N VAL A 63 -3.99 10.57 7.04
CA VAL A 63 -3.05 9.70 6.32
C VAL A 63 -1.91 9.28 7.23
N PHE A 64 -1.69 7.97 7.29
CA PHE A 64 -0.48 7.41 7.85
C PHE A 64 0.46 6.98 6.72
N ILE A 65 1.71 7.42 6.80
CA ILE A 65 2.73 7.17 5.78
C ILE A 65 3.76 6.25 6.40
N ASP A 66 4.15 5.20 5.68
CA ASP A 66 5.34 4.43 6.06
C ASP A 66 6.54 5.38 6.20
N SER A 67 6.95 5.59 7.45
CA SER A 67 7.99 6.54 7.88
C SER A 67 9.35 5.88 8.07
N LEU A 68 9.48 4.58 7.79
CA LEU A 68 10.63 3.76 8.17
C LEU A 68 11.97 4.24 7.61
N GLU A 69 11.98 4.96 6.49
CA GLU A 69 13.22 5.53 5.96
C GLU A 69 13.76 6.70 6.78
N LEU A 70 12.96 7.34 7.64
CA LEU A 70 13.31 8.64 8.23
C LEU A 70 13.48 8.65 9.74
N ARG A 71 13.02 7.65 10.51
CA ARG A 71 12.98 7.84 11.97
C ARG A 71 13.62 6.78 12.84
N GLY A 72 13.75 5.51 12.47
CA GLY A 72 14.29 4.50 13.41
C GLY A 72 13.55 4.40 14.76
N VAL A 73 12.41 5.09 14.90
CA VAL A 73 11.56 5.16 16.10
C VAL A 73 10.38 4.19 15.96
N GLU A 74 9.98 3.85 14.73
CA GLU A 74 8.83 3.00 14.48
C GLU A 74 9.23 1.53 14.32
N THR A 75 8.58 0.66 15.10
CA THR A 75 8.72 -0.78 14.97
C THR A 75 7.78 -1.32 13.90
N LEU A 76 8.12 -2.47 13.31
CA LEU A 76 7.23 -3.17 12.38
C LEU A 76 5.84 -3.38 13.00
N ASP A 77 5.77 -3.74 14.28
CA ASP A 77 4.50 -3.95 15.00
C ASP A 77 3.63 -2.69 15.03
N HIS A 78 4.23 -1.50 15.20
CA HIS A 78 3.47 -0.25 15.16
C HIS A 78 2.87 -0.02 13.77
N LEU A 79 3.61 -0.30 12.70
CA LEU A 79 3.12 -0.14 11.33
C LEU A 79 2.01 -1.14 11.00
N LEU A 80 2.18 -2.40 11.42
CA LEU A 80 1.15 -3.42 11.25
C LEU A 80 -0.14 -3.04 12.00
N LYS A 81 -0.02 -2.45 13.20
CA LYS A 81 -1.16 -1.89 13.93
C LYS A 81 -1.83 -0.75 13.17
N ARG A 82 -1.05 0.15 12.55
CA ARG A 82 -1.61 1.24 11.73
C ARG A 82 -2.35 0.73 10.49
N ILE A 83 -1.88 -0.35 9.87
CA ILE A 83 -2.61 -1.04 8.80
C ILE A 83 -3.92 -1.61 9.34
N ASP A 84 -3.91 -2.21 10.53
CA ASP A 84 -5.10 -2.81 11.16
C ASP A 84 -6.18 -1.79 11.53
N GLU A 85 -5.75 -0.58 11.90
CA GLU A 85 -6.62 0.56 12.22
C GLU A 85 -7.13 1.31 10.99
N SER A 86 -6.52 1.09 9.81
CA SER A 86 -6.87 1.81 8.58
C SER A 86 -8.07 1.22 7.86
N GLU A 87 -8.84 2.08 7.19
CA GLU A 87 -9.97 1.67 6.34
C GLU A 87 -9.54 1.44 4.88
N MET A 88 -8.53 2.19 4.44
CA MET A 88 -7.96 2.10 3.10
C MET A 88 -6.43 2.06 3.16
N ALA A 89 -5.82 1.43 2.15
CA ALA A 89 -4.38 1.47 1.96
C ALA A 89 -3.99 1.64 0.50
N LEU A 90 -2.96 2.46 0.25
CA LEU A 90 -2.33 2.63 -1.05
C LEU A 90 -1.06 1.78 -1.09
N ALA A 91 -1.01 0.80 -1.99
CA ALA A 91 0.20 0.04 -2.30
C ALA A 91 0.88 0.68 -3.52
N ILE A 92 1.89 1.52 -3.29
CA ILE A 92 2.58 2.25 -4.36
C ILE A 92 3.79 1.44 -4.84
N PHE A 93 3.55 0.59 -5.84
CA PHE A 93 4.59 -0.16 -6.50
C PHE A 93 5.51 0.74 -7.33
N SER A 94 6.81 0.56 -7.14
CA SER A 94 7.91 1.18 -7.88
C SER A 94 9.00 0.14 -8.10
N ASP A 95 9.99 0.42 -8.96
CA ASP A 95 11.10 -0.52 -9.20
C ASP A 95 11.84 -0.94 -7.92
N ARG A 96 11.93 -0.04 -6.95
CA ARG A 96 12.66 -0.25 -5.68
C ARG A 96 11.80 -0.83 -4.57
N TYR A 97 10.50 -1.01 -4.80
CA TYR A 97 9.55 -1.48 -3.79
C TYR A 97 10.00 -2.77 -3.08
N THR A 98 10.48 -3.74 -3.86
CA THR A 98 10.89 -5.07 -3.36
C THR A 98 12.29 -5.10 -2.75
N GLU A 99 12.99 -3.96 -2.66
CA GLU A 99 14.25 -3.83 -1.89
C GLU A 99 14.01 -3.85 -0.38
N SER A 100 12.79 -3.49 0.06
CA SER A 100 12.42 -3.37 1.46
C SER A 100 11.65 -4.60 1.93
N GLU A 101 12.24 -5.32 2.87
CA GLU A 101 11.56 -6.43 3.55
C GLU A 101 10.31 -5.93 4.29
N TRP A 102 10.41 -4.75 4.92
CA TRP A 102 9.30 -4.15 5.65
C TRP A 102 8.14 -3.79 4.75
N CYS A 103 8.40 -3.17 3.58
CA CYS A 103 7.30 -2.89 2.64
C CYS A 103 6.60 -4.18 2.17
N LEU A 104 7.33 -5.30 2.08
CA LEU A 104 6.77 -6.61 1.72
C LEU A 104 5.98 -7.25 2.88
N ASP A 105 6.47 -7.11 4.11
CA ASP A 105 5.78 -7.59 5.32
C ASP A 105 4.48 -6.78 5.56
N GLU A 106 4.52 -5.46 5.38
CA GLU A 106 3.34 -4.58 5.38
C GLU A 106 2.32 -4.99 4.30
N LEU A 107 2.79 -5.25 3.07
CA LEU A 107 1.91 -5.66 1.98
C LEU A 107 1.22 -7.00 2.25
N VAL A 108 1.91 -7.93 2.91
CA VAL A 108 1.29 -9.19 3.37
C VAL A 108 0.18 -8.89 4.37
N ARG A 109 0.41 -7.99 5.33
CA ARG A 109 -0.64 -7.61 6.28
C ARG A 109 -1.82 -6.95 5.59
N MET A 110 -1.56 -6.04 4.66
CA MET A 110 -2.61 -5.41 3.84
C MET A 110 -3.42 -6.46 3.07
N TYR A 111 -2.74 -7.44 2.48
CA TYR A 111 -3.39 -8.56 1.76
C TYR A 111 -4.29 -9.38 2.69
N ASP A 112 -3.82 -9.72 3.89
CA ASP A 112 -4.59 -10.48 4.87
C ASP A 112 -5.84 -9.70 5.32
N ARG A 113 -5.69 -8.41 5.65
CA ARG A 113 -6.80 -7.54 6.06
C ARG A 113 -7.82 -7.31 4.96
N MET A 114 -7.35 -7.21 3.72
CA MET A 114 -8.22 -7.16 2.54
C MET A 114 -9.01 -8.46 2.38
N LYS A 115 -8.39 -9.62 2.60
CA LYS A 115 -9.07 -10.93 2.55
C LYS A 115 -10.12 -11.09 3.64
N GLU A 116 -9.90 -10.47 4.80
CA GLU A 116 -10.87 -10.38 5.89
C GLU A 116 -12.01 -9.38 5.62
N GLY A 117 -11.97 -8.62 4.52
CA GLY A 117 -12.95 -7.58 4.21
C GLY A 117 -12.83 -6.34 5.09
N LYS A 118 -11.70 -6.17 5.78
CA LYS A 118 -11.47 -5.09 6.76
C LYS A 118 -10.63 -3.93 6.25
N LEU A 119 -10.08 -4.05 5.04
CA LEU A 119 -9.23 -3.02 4.43
C LEU A 119 -9.44 -2.96 2.92
N VAL A 120 -9.69 -1.76 2.40
CA VAL A 120 -9.71 -1.51 0.95
C VAL A 120 -8.29 -1.22 0.47
N VAL A 121 -7.75 -2.04 -0.43
CA VAL A 121 -6.40 -1.83 -0.97
C VAL A 121 -6.47 -1.30 -2.40
N ILE A 122 -5.76 -0.21 -2.69
CA ILE A 122 -5.65 0.38 -4.03
C ILE A 122 -4.20 0.28 -4.50
N PRO A 123 -3.90 -0.55 -5.53
CA PRO A 123 -2.57 -0.59 -6.11
C PRO A 123 -2.31 0.64 -7.00
N VAL A 124 -1.14 1.25 -6.82
CA VAL A 124 -0.65 2.37 -7.63
C VAL A 124 0.69 1.99 -8.27
N PHE A 125 0.78 2.08 -9.59
CA PHE A 125 1.97 1.73 -10.36
C PHE A 125 2.74 3.00 -10.75
N TYR A 126 3.77 3.32 -9.99
CA TYR A 126 4.60 4.51 -10.18
C TYR A 126 5.88 4.17 -10.94
N ARG A 127 5.96 4.63 -12.19
CA ARG A 127 7.09 4.41 -13.12
C ARG A 127 7.55 2.94 -13.23
N VAL A 128 6.64 1.99 -13.01
CA VAL A 128 6.88 0.56 -13.10
C VAL A 128 5.78 -0.13 -13.89
N SER A 129 6.15 -1.13 -14.70
CA SER A 129 5.21 -1.91 -15.51
C SER A 129 4.34 -2.80 -14.64
N THR A 130 3.02 -2.76 -14.85
CA THR A 130 2.08 -3.64 -14.16
C THR A 130 2.39 -5.11 -14.42
N VAL A 131 2.91 -5.43 -15.61
CA VAL A 131 3.37 -6.78 -15.97
C VAL A 131 4.59 -7.14 -15.12
N ASP A 132 5.59 -6.25 -15.05
CA ASP A 132 6.82 -6.54 -14.30
C ASP A 132 6.56 -6.76 -12.80
N VAL A 133 5.61 -6.04 -12.23
CA VAL A 133 5.14 -6.28 -10.85
C VAL A 133 4.45 -7.65 -10.73
N LYS A 134 3.46 -7.93 -11.59
CA LYS A 134 2.64 -9.16 -11.52
C LYS A 134 3.44 -10.44 -11.68
N ILE A 135 4.45 -10.44 -12.56
CA ILE A 135 5.24 -11.63 -12.87
C ILE A 135 6.70 -11.53 -12.45
N PHE A 136 7.04 -10.52 -11.63
CA PHE A 136 8.37 -10.31 -11.06
C PHE A 136 9.47 -10.29 -12.13
N ARG A 137 9.36 -9.36 -13.08
CA ARG A 137 10.36 -9.11 -14.13
C ARG A 137 11.08 -7.78 -13.93
N GLY A 138 12.05 -7.49 -14.80
CA GLY A 138 12.79 -6.23 -14.79
C GLY A 138 13.52 -5.97 -13.48
N GLN A 139 13.67 -4.70 -13.12
CA GLN A 139 14.27 -4.27 -11.86
C GLN A 139 13.52 -4.85 -10.66
N PHE A 140 12.19 -4.73 -10.67
CA PHE A 140 11.30 -5.18 -9.60
C PHE A 140 11.56 -6.65 -9.21
N GLY A 141 11.64 -7.55 -10.19
CA GLY A 141 11.92 -8.97 -9.97
C GLY A 141 13.34 -9.25 -9.46
N ARG A 142 14.34 -8.49 -9.92
CA ARG A 142 15.73 -8.63 -9.45
C ARG A 142 15.88 -8.18 -8.01
N HIS A 143 15.30 -7.03 -7.65
CA HIS A 143 15.28 -6.55 -6.27
C HIS A 143 14.59 -7.55 -5.35
N PHE A 144 13.44 -8.10 -5.76
CA PHE A 144 12.76 -9.15 -5.01
C PHE A 144 13.64 -10.39 -4.78
N THR A 145 14.27 -10.90 -5.84
CA THR A 145 15.13 -12.09 -5.76
C THR A 145 16.32 -11.85 -4.83
N ASN A 146 16.92 -10.67 -4.89
CA ASN A 146 18.04 -10.31 -4.02
C ASN A 146 17.62 -10.22 -2.55
N THR A 147 16.50 -9.53 -2.26
CA THR A 147 15.94 -9.42 -0.90
C THR A 147 15.62 -10.79 -0.32
N VAL A 148 14.98 -11.67 -1.10
CA VAL A 148 14.62 -13.02 -0.67
C VAL A 148 15.84 -13.90 -0.44
N ARG A 149 16.85 -13.85 -1.31
CA ARG A 149 18.10 -14.60 -1.10
C ARG A 149 18.82 -14.13 0.16
N ARG A 150 18.86 -12.82 0.40
CA ARG A 150 19.49 -12.24 1.59
C ARG A 150 18.76 -12.62 2.89
N LYS A 151 17.42 -12.60 2.90
CA LYS A 151 16.62 -12.88 4.11
C LYS A 151 16.38 -14.37 4.36
N PHE A 152 16.13 -15.15 3.31
CA PHE A 152 15.62 -16.53 3.42
C PHE A 152 16.50 -17.57 2.71
N GLY A 153 17.56 -17.15 2.01
CA GLY A 153 18.44 -18.03 1.23
C GLY A 153 17.84 -18.55 -0.09
N THR A 154 16.51 -18.73 -0.17
CA THR A 154 15.85 -19.29 -1.35
C THR A 154 14.48 -18.69 -1.62
N ILE A 155 14.14 -18.58 -2.91
CA ILE A 155 12.81 -18.13 -3.34
C ILE A 155 11.70 -19.12 -2.98
N LYS A 156 12.04 -20.38 -2.70
CA LYS A 156 11.08 -21.41 -2.30
C LYS A 156 10.65 -21.33 -0.83
N ALA A 157 11.26 -20.43 -0.03
CA ALA A 157 10.92 -20.30 1.38
C ALA A 157 9.43 -19.92 1.55
N PRO A 158 8.71 -20.48 2.54
CA PRO A 158 7.29 -20.18 2.74
C PRO A 158 6.98 -18.68 2.86
N ALA A 159 7.80 -17.93 3.60
CA ALA A 159 7.66 -16.48 3.74
C ALA A 159 7.88 -15.73 2.40
N ALA A 160 8.84 -16.15 1.58
CA ALA A 160 9.06 -15.59 0.26
C ALA A 160 7.87 -15.85 -0.69
N GLN A 161 7.26 -17.04 -0.60
CA GLN A 161 6.05 -17.35 -1.36
C GLN A 161 4.87 -16.50 -0.89
N ARG A 162 4.76 -16.23 0.43
CA ARG A 162 3.72 -15.34 0.96
C ARG A 162 3.85 -13.92 0.43
N TRP A 163 5.08 -13.36 0.41
CA TRP A 163 5.32 -12.07 -0.24
C TRP A 163 4.91 -12.08 -1.72
N LYS A 164 5.27 -13.14 -2.45
CA LYS A 164 4.92 -13.28 -3.86
C LYS A 164 3.40 -13.28 -4.06
N ILE A 165 2.66 -14.04 -3.25
CA ILE A 165 1.20 -14.12 -3.31
C ILE A 165 0.56 -12.77 -3.01
N ALA A 166 1.03 -12.04 -2.00
CA ALA A 166 0.48 -10.73 -1.65
C ALA A 166 0.68 -9.72 -2.79
N VAL A 167 1.90 -9.63 -3.32
CA VAL A 167 2.21 -8.75 -4.46
C VAL A 167 1.36 -9.10 -5.69
N THR A 168 1.35 -10.37 -6.11
CA THR A 168 0.61 -10.74 -7.33
C THR A 168 -0.89 -10.53 -7.18
N SER A 169 -1.43 -10.80 -5.99
CA SER A 169 -2.86 -10.64 -5.71
C SER A 169 -3.27 -9.17 -5.72
N ILE A 170 -2.56 -8.32 -4.98
CA ILE A 170 -2.84 -6.88 -4.93
C ILE A 170 -2.59 -6.23 -6.29
N ALA A 171 -1.47 -6.55 -6.97
CA ALA A 171 -1.18 -6.00 -8.28
C ALA A 171 -2.16 -6.43 -9.38
N SER A 172 -2.91 -7.52 -9.17
CA SER A 172 -3.94 -8.00 -10.11
C SER A 172 -5.26 -7.25 -10.00
N MET A 173 -5.46 -6.46 -8.95
CA MET A 173 -6.64 -5.61 -8.79
C MET A 173 -6.61 -4.42 -9.75
N THR A 174 -7.76 -3.79 -9.95
CA THR A 174 -7.86 -2.51 -10.67
C THR A 174 -7.09 -1.44 -9.90
N GLY A 175 -6.16 -0.77 -10.57
CA GLY A 175 -5.25 0.19 -9.96
C GLY A 175 -5.04 1.44 -10.78
N LEU A 176 -4.21 2.33 -10.26
CA LEU A 176 -3.82 3.59 -10.91
C LEU A 176 -2.42 3.47 -11.50
N THR A 177 -2.22 3.86 -12.75
CA THR A 177 -0.92 3.80 -13.42
C THR A 177 -0.44 5.20 -13.79
N SER A 178 0.79 5.54 -13.41
CA SER A 178 1.43 6.80 -13.80
C SER A 178 1.68 6.87 -15.33
N LYS A 179 1.51 8.06 -15.93
CA LYS A 179 1.39 8.26 -17.39
C LYS A 179 2.59 7.77 -18.23
N VAL A 180 3.76 7.53 -17.65
CA VAL A 180 4.96 7.04 -18.38
C VAL A 180 4.70 5.65 -19.02
N HIS A 181 3.76 4.86 -18.49
CA HIS A 181 3.47 3.51 -19.01
C HIS A 181 2.13 3.34 -19.72
N ARG A 182 1.27 4.36 -19.73
CA ARG A 182 0.03 4.28 -20.53
C ARG A 182 0.33 4.00 -22.01
N LYS A 183 1.45 4.53 -22.55
CA LYS A 183 1.90 4.24 -23.93
C LYS A 183 2.32 2.78 -24.15
N GLN A 184 3.01 2.15 -23.19
CA GLN A 184 3.51 0.78 -23.35
C GLN A 184 2.40 -0.26 -23.20
N GLU A 185 1.46 -0.04 -22.28
CA GLU A 185 0.32 -0.94 -22.09
C GLU A 185 -0.65 -0.90 -23.30
N ILE A 186 -0.89 0.29 -23.88
CA ILE A 186 -1.61 0.44 -25.15
C ILE A 186 -0.89 -0.33 -26.25
N ASN A 187 0.43 -0.16 -26.40
CA ASN A 187 1.20 -0.87 -27.42
C ASN A 187 1.17 -2.41 -27.24
N MET A 188 1.20 -2.93 -26.01
CA MET A 188 1.05 -4.37 -25.77
C MET A 188 -0.35 -4.89 -26.06
N LYS A 189 -1.40 -4.13 -25.70
CA LYS A 189 -2.80 -4.48 -26.03
C LYS A 189 -3.02 -4.48 -27.55
N SER A 190 -2.49 -3.49 -28.26
CA SER A 190 -2.55 -3.42 -29.72
C SER A 190 -1.80 -4.58 -30.41
N LYS A 191 -0.60 -4.96 -29.92
CA LYS A 191 0.12 -6.15 -30.44
C LYS A 191 -0.62 -7.46 -30.19
N LYS A 192 -1.23 -7.64 -29.01
CA LYS A 192 -2.04 -8.83 -28.71
C LYS A 192 -3.33 -8.90 -29.54
N PHE A 193 -3.92 -7.75 -29.88
CA PHE A 193 -5.09 -7.69 -30.76
C PHE A 193 -4.70 -8.01 -32.21
N GLY A 194 -3.57 -7.47 -32.70
CA GLY A 194 -3.04 -7.81 -34.04
C GLY A 194 -2.75 -9.30 -34.20
N ALA A 195 -2.09 -9.93 -33.22
CA ALA A 195 -1.77 -11.36 -33.28
C ALA A 195 -2.99 -12.31 -33.20
N ARG A 196 -4.17 -11.82 -32.82
CA ARG A 196 -5.41 -12.62 -32.82
C ARG A 196 -6.16 -12.60 -34.15
N ASN A 197 -5.89 -11.63 -35.02
CA ASN A 197 -6.58 -11.50 -36.30
C ASN A 197 -5.83 -12.19 -37.47
N ASP A 198 -4.63 -12.73 -37.22
CA ASP A 198 -3.80 -13.37 -38.26
C ASP A 198 -3.94 -14.90 -38.30
N ILE A 199 -4.84 -15.50 -37.49
CA ILE A 199 -5.09 -16.94 -37.44
C ILE A 199 -6.50 -17.25 -37.95
N GLU A 200 -6.87 -16.80 -39.16
CA GLU A 200 -8.05 -17.36 -39.84
C GLU A 200 -8.14 -17.11 -41.36
N ILE A 201 -7.07 -17.25 -42.16
CA ILE A 201 -7.26 -17.45 -43.61
C ILE A 201 -6.12 -18.31 -44.19
N ARG A 202 -6.25 -19.64 -44.14
CA ARG A 202 -5.67 -20.57 -45.13
C ARG A 202 -6.56 -21.83 -45.24
N GLY A 203 -7.61 -21.73 -46.06
CA GLY A 203 -8.15 -22.88 -46.80
C GLY A 203 -7.23 -23.18 -48.00
N PRO A 204 -7.38 -24.33 -48.67
CA PRO A 204 -8.66 -24.85 -49.18
C PRO A 204 -9.19 -26.10 -48.47
#